data_AF-A0A6V7KWN6-F1
#
_entry.id   AF-A0A6V7KWN6-F1
#
_cell.length_a   1.000
_cell.length_b   1.000
_cell.length_c   1.000
_cell.angle_alpha   90.00
_cell.angle_beta   90.00
_cell.angle_gamma   90.00
#
_symmetry.space_group_name_H-M   'P 1'
#
loop_
_entity.id
_entity.type
_entity.pdbx_description
1 polymer ?
#
loop_
_entity_poly.entity_id
_entity_poly.type
_entity_poly.pdbx_seq_one_letter_code
_entity_poly.pdbx_strand_id
1 'polypeptide(L)'
;FKSEWATVKDNMLYVGSMGKEWTTPSGVFVNNHPMYVKIISPKGDVQSVNWEENYKKLRRAINIEFPGYMLHESGVWSNVRNNWVFLPRRCSEETYNETTDEFMACNVLLTATEDFSHVK
;
A
#
# COMPACT_ATOMS: atom_id res chain seq x y z
N PHE A 1 8.24 10.04 7.21
CA PHE A 1 7.82 8.73 6.68
C PHE A 1 7.12 7.99 7.81
N LYS A 2 5.84 7.65 7.66
CA LYS A 2 5.06 6.91 8.66
C LYS A 2 5.04 5.45 8.25
N SER A 3 5.85 4.61 8.90
CA SER A 3 5.99 3.20 8.56
C SER A 3 4.77 2.41 9.04
N GLU A 4 4.27 1.50 8.20
CA GLU A 4 3.08 0.69 8.53
C GLU A 4 3.29 -0.81 8.26
N TRP A 5 4.13 -1.18 7.29
CA TRP A 5 4.43 -2.58 6.99
C TRP A 5 5.88 -2.77 6.58
N ALA A 6 6.38 -4.00 6.71
CA ALA A 6 7.72 -4.37 6.27
C ALA A 6 7.78 -5.82 5.77
N THR A 7 8.67 -6.07 4.80
CA THR A 7 8.98 -7.42 4.31
C THR A 7 10.39 -7.47 3.72
N VAL A 8 10.92 -8.67 3.52
CA VAL A 8 12.19 -8.88 2.84
C VAL A 8 11.94 -9.42 1.43
N LYS A 9 12.63 -8.86 0.43
CA LYS A 9 12.71 -9.36 -0.94
C LYS A 9 14.16 -9.21 -1.42
N ASP A 10 14.72 -10.26 -2.01
CA ASP A 10 16.10 -10.27 -2.55
C ASP A 10 17.15 -9.72 -1.59
N ASN A 11 17.06 -10.12 -0.31
CA ASN A 11 17.94 -9.67 0.77
C ASN A 11 17.90 -8.15 1.06
N MET A 12 16.85 -7.46 0.61
CA MET A 12 16.58 -6.06 0.91
C MET A 12 15.33 -5.95 1.79
N LEU A 13 15.37 -5.05 2.78
CA LEU A 13 14.21 -4.73 3.61
C LEU A 13 13.36 -3.66 2.90
N TYR A 14 12.12 -4.01 2.59
CA TYR A 14 11.11 -3.10 2.07
C TYR A 14 10.26 -2.63 3.24
N VAL A 15 10.14 -1.32 3.41
CA VAL A 15 9.31 -0.69 4.44
C VAL A 15 8.36 0.27 3.76
N GLY A 16 7.06 0.02 3.87
CA GLY A 16 6.04 0.87 3.28
C GLY A 16 5.25 1.68 4.30
N SER A 17 4.63 2.73 3.79
CA SER A 17 3.66 3.54 4.51
C SER A 17 2.24 3.10 4.16
N MET A 18 1.24 3.92 4.49
CA MET A 18 -0.19 3.57 4.40
C MET A 18 -0.66 3.20 2.98
N GLY A 19 0.05 3.62 1.92
CA GLY A 19 -0.27 3.23 0.55
C GLY A 19 -1.48 3.93 -0.07
N LYS A 20 -1.92 5.06 0.50
CA LYS A 20 -2.92 5.96 -0.09
C LYS A 20 -2.44 7.41 -0.07
N GLU A 21 -3.18 8.28 -0.74
CA GLU A 21 -2.96 9.71 -0.69
C GLU A 21 -3.07 10.21 0.76
N TRP A 22 -2.18 11.12 1.16
CA TRP A 22 -2.37 11.87 2.40
C TRP A 22 -3.50 12.87 2.18
N THR A 23 -4.47 12.83 3.09
CA THR A 23 -5.67 13.66 3.04
C THR A 23 -5.83 14.41 4.36
N THR A 24 -6.66 15.45 4.35
CA THR A 24 -7.24 15.98 5.58
C THR A 24 -8.13 14.92 6.26
N PRO A 25 -8.55 15.12 7.52
CA PRO A 25 -9.53 14.26 8.18
C PRO A 25 -10.86 14.10 7.43
N SER A 26 -11.18 15.06 6.55
CA SER A 26 -12.37 15.06 5.68
C SER A 26 -12.12 14.53 4.26
N GLY A 27 -10.93 13.99 3.97
CA GLY A 27 -10.62 13.34 2.69
C GLY A 27 -10.12 14.26 1.58
N VAL A 28 -9.82 15.53 1.88
CA VAL A 28 -9.25 16.45 0.89
C VAL A 28 -7.79 16.12 0.64
N PHE A 29 -7.43 15.90 -0.62
CA PHE A 29 -6.06 15.59 -1.04
C PHE A 29 -5.03 16.63 -0.58
N VAL A 30 -3.85 16.15 -0.16
CA VAL A 30 -2.70 17.00 0.20
C VAL A 30 -1.42 16.60 -0.54
N ASN A 31 -1.04 15.31 -0.52
CA ASN A 31 0.17 14.80 -1.18
C ASN A 31 0.17 13.26 -1.30
N ASN A 32 1.13 12.70 -2.05
CA ASN A 32 1.32 11.25 -2.24
C ASN A 32 2.44 10.64 -1.37
N HIS A 33 2.92 11.34 -0.33
CA HIS A 33 4.07 10.86 0.45
C HIS A 33 3.87 9.47 1.09
N PRO A 34 2.67 9.06 1.56
CA PRO A 34 2.45 7.72 2.11
C PRO A 34 2.46 6.61 1.05
N MET A 35 2.60 6.95 -0.23
CA MET A 35 2.77 5.98 -1.32
C MET A 35 4.24 5.73 -1.67
N TYR A 36 5.18 6.25 -0.89
CA TYR A 36 6.60 5.88 -1.02
C TYR A 36 6.93 4.64 -0.19
N VAL A 37 7.88 3.85 -0.69
CA VAL A 37 8.48 2.70 0.00
C VAL A 37 9.97 2.97 0.21
N LYS A 38 10.50 2.59 1.37
CA LYS A 38 11.94 2.56 1.64
C LYS A 38 12.47 1.17 1.32
N ILE A 39 13.53 1.11 0.53
CA ILE A 39 14.28 -0.12 0.28
C ILE A 39 15.63 0.04 0.98
N ILE A 40 15.94 -0.88 1.88
CA ILE A 40 17.07 -0.79 2.79
C ILE A 40 17.99 -1.99 2.57
N SER A 41 19.26 -1.73 2.28
CA SER A 41 20.27 -2.78 2.11
C SER A 41 20.67 -3.38 3.47
N PRO A 42 21.27 -4.58 3.51
CA PRO A 42 21.85 -5.14 4.73
C PRO A 42 22.93 -4.26 5.37
N LYS A 43 23.52 -3.33 4.60
CA LYS A 43 24.51 -2.36 5.07
C LYS A 43 23.87 -1.07 5.61
N GLY A 44 22.56 -0.90 5.46
CA GLY A 44 21.81 0.27 5.90
C GLY A 44 21.64 1.37 4.84
N ASP A 45 22.02 1.11 3.57
CA ASP A 45 21.78 2.07 2.49
C ASP A 45 20.26 2.19 2.25
N VAL A 46 19.75 3.41 2.17
CA VAL A 46 18.30 3.66 2.04
C VAL A 46 17.97 4.30 0.70
N GLN A 47 17.12 3.65 -0.08
CA GLN A 47 16.48 4.22 -1.26
C GLN A 47 15.02 4.54 -0.98
N SER A 48 14.52 5.65 -1.51
CA SER A 48 13.09 5.99 -1.50
C SER A 48 12.51 5.79 -2.89
N VAL A 49 11.56 4.88 -3.03
CA VAL A 49 10.94 4.53 -4.31
C VAL A 49 9.47 4.95 -4.30
N ASN A 50 9.02 5.59 -5.37
CA ASN A 50 7.62 5.95 -5.54
C ASN A 50 6.82 4.70 -5.96
N TRP A 51 5.81 4.34 -5.17
CA TRP A 51 4.90 3.21 -5.40
C TRP A 51 3.46 3.66 -5.69
N GLU A 52 3.24 4.93 -6.00
CA GLU A 52 1.91 5.49 -6.28
C GLU A 52 1.09 4.65 -7.26
N GLU A 53 1.65 4.33 -8.43
CA GLU A 53 0.93 3.51 -9.42
C GLU A 53 0.74 2.05 -8.97
N ASN A 54 1.65 1.51 -8.15
CA ASN A 54 1.52 0.15 -7.61
C ASN A 54 0.34 0.07 -6.64
N TYR A 55 0.21 1.04 -5.73
CA TYR A 55 -0.92 1.11 -4.81
C TYR A 55 -2.24 1.38 -5.54
N LYS A 56 -2.24 2.25 -6.56
CA LYS A 56 -3.43 2.46 -7.40
C LYS A 56 -3.87 1.18 -8.10
N LYS A 57 -2.93 0.41 -8.65
CA LYS A 57 -3.22 -0.91 -9.25
C LYS A 57 -3.82 -1.89 -8.24
N LEU A 58 -3.34 -1.89 -6.99
CA LEU A 58 -3.93 -2.71 -5.92
C LEU A 58 -5.40 -2.39 -5.68
N ARG A 59 -5.75 -1.10 -5.47
CA ARG A 59 -7.15 -0.71 -5.23
C ARG A 59 -8.05 -0.91 -6.46
N ARG A 60 -7.51 -0.67 -7.67
CA ARG A 60 -8.23 -0.90 -8.94
C ARG A 60 -8.60 -2.35 -9.20
N ALA A 61 -7.81 -3.30 -8.67
CA ALA A 61 -8.10 -4.73 -8.82
C ALA A 61 -9.46 -5.13 -8.22
N ILE A 62 -9.97 -4.34 -7.26
CA ILE A 62 -11.30 -4.49 -6.67
C ILE A 62 -12.21 -3.29 -6.97
N ASN A 63 -11.98 -2.60 -8.08
CA ASN A 63 -12.79 -1.49 -8.58
C ASN A 63 -12.87 -0.25 -7.66
N ILE A 64 -11.88 -0.04 -6.80
CA ILE A 64 -11.79 1.18 -5.99
C ILE A 64 -10.93 2.21 -6.71
N GLU A 65 -11.48 3.40 -6.93
CA GLU A 65 -10.79 4.57 -7.47
C GLU A 65 -10.93 5.74 -6.51
N PHE A 66 -10.01 6.71 -6.60
CA PHE A 66 -10.12 7.95 -5.83
C PHE A 66 -11.46 8.66 -6.19
N PRO A 67 -12.25 9.13 -5.20
CA PRO A 67 -11.88 9.40 -3.80
C PRO A 67 -11.95 8.21 -2.83
N GLY A 68 -12.37 7.04 -3.29
CA GLY A 68 -12.20 5.77 -2.59
C GLY A 68 -10.73 5.44 -2.33
N TYR A 69 -10.49 4.62 -1.31
CA TYR A 69 -9.14 4.38 -0.80
C TYR A 69 -8.94 2.96 -0.30
N MET A 70 -7.66 2.61 -0.17
CA MET A 70 -7.19 1.36 0.41
C MET A 70 -6.00 1.67 1.31
N LEU A 71 -6.04 1.21 2.56
CA LEU A 71 -4.99 1.46 3.54
C LEU A 71 -4.27 0.15 3.86
N HIS A 72 -2.95 0.17 3.76
CA HIS A 72 -2.09 -1.00 3.96
C HIS A 72 -1.31 -0.90 5.27
N GLU A 73 -1.52 -1.85 6.17
CA GLU A 73 -0.68 -2.13 7.35
C GLU A 73 -0.08 -3.54 7.29
N SER A 74 -0.18 -4.19 6.13
CA SER A 74 0.48 -5.46 5.86
C SER A 74 0.83 -5.56 4.39
N GLY A 75 1.96 -6.20 4.10
CA GLY A 75 2.45 -6.45 2.75
C GLY A 75 3.68 -7.35 2.83
N VAL A 76 3.67 -8.48 2.13
CA VAL A 76 4.79 -9.44 2.14
C VAL A 76 5.17 -9.83 0.73
N TRP A 77 6.44 -10.17 0.55
CA TRP A 77 6.94 -10.82 -0.66
C TRP A 77 7.02 -12.33 -0.43
N SER A 78 6.48 -13.12 -1.36
CA SER A 78 6.55 -14.57 -1.32
C SER A 78 7.60 -15.07 -2.31
N ASN A 79 8.77 -15.51 -1.82
CA ASN A 79 9.80 -16.13 -2.65
C ASN A 79 9.32 -17.42 -3.36
N VAL A 80 8.34 -18.12 -2.78
CA VAL A 80 7.79 -19.36 -3.36
C VAL A 80 6.90 -19.05 -4.56
N ARG A 81 6.16 -17.93 -4.52
CA ARG A 81 5.21 -17.54 -5.57
C ARG A 81 5.74 -16.47 -6.53
N ASN A 82 6.86 -15.83 -6.18
CA ASN A 82 7.39 -14.63 -6.86
C ASN A 82 6.36 -13.50 -6.98
N ASN A 83 5.55 -13.34 -5.93
CA ASN A 83 4.47 -12.36 -5.88
C ASN A 83 4.50 -11.58 -4.57
N TRP A 84 4.02 -10.35 -4.65
CA TRP A 84 3.56 -9.58 -3.50
C TRP A 84 2.22 -10.10 -3.00
N VAL A 85 1.98 -10.01 -1.70
CA VAL A 85 0.72 -10.35 -1.04
C VAL A 85 0.36 -9.26 -0.04
N PHE A 86 -0.86 -8.74 -0.11
CA PHE A 86 -1.38 -7.69 0.77
C PHE A 86 -2.70 -8.10 1.40
N LEU A 87 -2.87 -7.78 2.68
CA LEU A 87 -4.15 -7.77 3.38
C LEU A 87 -4.39 -6.32 3.83
N PRO A 88 -5.08 -5.49 3.02
CA PRO A 88 -5.36 -4.12 3.37
C PRO A 88 -6.13 -4.07 4.69
N ARG A 89 -5.78 -3.12 5.58
CA ARG A 89 -6.54 -2.92 6.82
C ARG A 89 -7.91 -2.34 6.50
N ARG A 90 -7.95 -1.37 5.59
CA ARG A 90 -9.16 -0.67 5.17
C ARG A 90 -9.31 -0.66 3.67
N CYS A 91 -10.54 -0.74 3.19
CA CYS A 91 -10.89 -0.44 1.81
C CYS A 91 -12.31 0.16 1.75
N SER A 92 -12.49 1.17 0.90
CA SER A 92 -13.73 1.93 0.80
C SER A 92 -13.86 2.52 -0.60
N GLU A 93 -15.04 2.44 -1.19
CA GLU A 93 -15.41 3.18 -2.40
C GLU A 93 -15.73 4.66 -2.09
N GLU A 94 -16.09 4.95 -0.83
CA GLU A 94 -16.38 6.30 -0.33
C GLU A 94 -15.10 7.09 0.01
N THR A 95 -15.25 8.42 0.02
CA THR A 95 -14.17 9.35 0.39
C THR A 95 -13.69 9.10 1.83
N TYR A 96 -12.38 9.23 2.06
CA TYR A 96 -11.82 9.12 3.41
C TYR A 96 -12.46 10.11 4.39
N ASN A 97 -12.90 9.59 5.54
CA ASN A 97 -13.25 10.37 6.70
C ASN A 97 -12.77 9.64 7.96
N GLU A 98 -12.04 10.35 8.81
CA GLU A 98 -11.34 9.77 9.97
C GLU A 98 -12.28 9.03 10.93
N THR A 99 -13.50 9.51 11.14
CA THR A 99 -14.50 8.83 11.98
C THR A 99 -15.05 7.58 11.32
N THR A 100 -15.35 7.64 10.01
CA THR A 100 -15.95 6.49 9.32
C THR A 100 -14.95 5.39 8.96
N ASP A 101 -13.67 5.73 8.80
CA ASP A 101 -12.58 4.79 8.48
C ASP A 101 -12.52 3.63 9.49
N GLU A 102 -12.87 3.89 10.76
CA GLU A 102 -12.91 2.88 11.82
C GLU A 102 -13.77 1.66 11.46
N PHE A 103 -14.77 1.85 10.60
CA PHE A 103 -15.72 0.83 10.15
C PHE A 103 -15.42 0.25 8.76
N MET A 104 -14.42 0.75 8.05
CA MET A 104 -14.10 0.36 6.66
C MET A 104 -13.15 -0.83 6.57
N ALA A 105 -13.30 -1.83 7.44
CA ALA A 105 -12.42 -3.00 7.46
C ALA A 105 -12.44 -3.74 6.11
N CYS A 106 -11.27 -4.12 5.60
CA CYS A 106 -11.17 -4.86 4.36
C CYS A 106 -11.05 -6.36 4.62
N ASN A 107 -11.70 -7.19 3.79
CA ASN A 107 -11.69 -8.64 3.89
C ASN A 107 -11.07 -9.33 2.66
N VAL A 108 -10.31 -8.60 1.85
CA VAL A 108 -9.69 -9.09 0.63
C VAL A 108 -8.22 -9.45 0.86
N LEU A 109 -7.74 -10.48 0.16
CA LEU A 109 -6.33 -10.77 -0.01
C LEU A 109 -5.97 -10.45 -1.45
N LEU A 110 -5.00 -9.56 -1.64
CA LEU A 110 -4.49 -9.19 -2.96
C LEU A 110 -3.14 -9.83 -3.17
N THR A 111 -2.90 -10.31 -4.39
CA THR A 111 -1.61 -10.75 -4.88
C THR A 111 -1.22 -9.95 -6.10
N ALA A 112 0.06 -9.63 -6.24
CA ALA A 112 0.57 -8.92 -7.41
C ALA A 112 1.87 -9.56 -7.90
N THR A 113 2.08 -9.56 -9.22
CA THR A 113 3.40 -9.85 -9.79
C THR A 113 4.42 -8.81 -9.33
N GLU A 114 5.71 -9.11 -9.45
CA GLU A 114 6.80 -8.22 -9.02
C GLU A 114 6.66 -6.78 -9.54
N ASP A 115 6.26 -6.63 -10.79
CA ASP A 115 6.07 -5.38 -11.52
C ASP A 115 4.64 -4.79 -11.41
N PHE A 116 3.77 -5.44 -10.62
CA PHE A 116 2.35 -5.11 -10.52
C PHE A 116 1.65 -5.07 -11.89
N SER A 117 2.13 -5.79 -12.92
CA SER A 117 1.42 -5.90 -14.21
C SER A 117 0.12 -6.69 -14.07
N HIS A 118 0.07 -7.62 -13.12
CA HIS A 118 -1.11 -8.40 -12.79
C HIS A 118 -1.38 -8.33 -11.29
N VAL A 119 -2.60 -7.97 -10.93
CA VAL A 119 -3.10 -7.95 -9.55
C VAL A 119 -4.38 -8.80 -9.50
N LYS A 120 -4.51 -9.64 -8.47
CA LYS A 120 -5.65 -10.53 -8.24
C LYS A 120 -6.01 -10.58 -6.77
#